data_AF-A0A349EAK2-F1
#
_entry.id   AF-A0A349EAK2-F1
#
_cell.length_a   1.000
_cell.length_b   1.000
_cell.length_c   1.000
_cell.angle_alpha   90.00
_cell.angle_beta   90.00
_cell.angle_gamma   90.00
#
_symmetry.space_group_name_H-M   'P 1'
#
loop_
_entity.id
_entity.type
_entity.pdbx_description
1 polymer ?
#
loop_
_entity_poly.entity_id
_entity_poly.type
_entity_poly.pdbx_seq_one_letter_code
_entity_poly.pdbx_strand_id
1 'polypeptide(L)'
;PNGGELLSINPDNSLIPASLLKIPLAQVSLNTLSEDYRFETHFYRNSDGDLLIRGLGDPFLVSEEIGRIADVLAERGLEQIQRLVVDDSGFEPNPDLPLEQ
;
A
#
# COMPACT_ATOMS: atom_id res chain seq x y z
N PRO A 1 -2.70 25.16 -31.58
CA PRO A 1 -4.16 24.93 -31.56
C PRO A 1 -4.81 25.68 -30.38
N ASN A 2 -6.00 26.27 -30.59
CA ASN A 2 -6.62 27.20 -29.62
C ASN A 2 -7.57 26.53 -28.61
N GLY A 3 -7.64 25.19 -28.60
CA GLY A 3 -8.50 24.43 -27.67
C GLY A 3 -10.00 24.45 -27.98
N GLY A 4 -10.40 24.84 -29.19
CA GLY A 4 -11.82 24.84 -29.59
C GLY A 4 -12.38 23.41 -29.73
N GLU A 5 -13.62 23.22 -29.27
CA GLU A 5 -14.37 21.95 -29.38
C GLU A 5 -14.65 21.63 -30.85
N LEU A 6 -14.39 20.38 -31.27
CA LEU A 6 -14.63 19.91 -32.64
C LEU A 6 -15.89 19.05 -32.77
N LEU A 7 -16.31 18.39 -31.68
CA LEU A 7 -17.46 17.50 -31.62
C LEU A 7 -17.96 17.38 -30.18
N SER A 8 -19.28 17.42 -29.99
CA SER A 8 -19.95 17.24 -28.71
C SER A 8 -21.17 16.34 -28.88
N ILE A 9 -21.23 15.22 -28.16
CA ILE A 9 -22.36 14.28 -28.21
C ILE A 9 -22.72 13.93 -26.77
N ASN A 10 -23.92 14.34 -26.34
CA ASN A 10 -24.44 14.11 -24.98
C ASN A 10 -23.46 14.49 -23.84
N PRO A 11 -22.80 15.66 -23.89
CA PRO A 11 -21.74 16.02 -22.94
C PRO A 11 -22.23 16.09 -21.48
N ASP A 12 -23.51 16.39 -21.27
CA ASP A 12 -24.12 16.55 -19.94
C ASP A 12 -24.72 15.25 -19.38
N ASN A 13 -24.67 14.15 -20.14
CA ASN A 13 -25.20 12.87 -19.67
C ASN A 13 -24.19 12.19 -18.74
N SER A 14 -24.56 12.01 -17.48
CA SER A 14 -23.74 11.25 -16.53
C SER A 14 -23.69 9.76 -16.91
N LEU A 15 -22.48 9.18 -16.90
CA LEU A 15 -22.21 7.78 -17.23
C LEU A 15 -21.44 7.10 -16.10
N ILE A 16 -21.46 5.76 -16.09
CA ILE A 16 -20.56 4.97 -15.24
C ILE A 16 -19.16 5.01 -15.89
N PRO A 17 -18.14 5.60 -15.24
CA PRO A 17 -16.84 5.85 -15.88
C PRO A 17 -15.98 4.59 -16.02
N ALA A 18 -16.31 3.50 -15.31
CA ALA A 18 -15.46 2.33 -15.18
C ALA A 18 -14.02 2.73 -14.82
N SER A 19 -13.00 2.18 -15.50
CA SER A 19 -11.60 2.51 -15.23
C SER A 19 -11.19 3.95 -15.59
N LEU A 20 -12.03 4.77 -16.23
CA LEU A 20 -11.74 6.19 -16.42
C LEU A 20 -11.65 6.95 -15.09
N LEU A 21 -12.26 6.42 -14.03
CA LEU A 21 -12.12 6.95 -12.66
C LEU A 21 -10.65 7.05 -12.22
N LYS A 22 -9.76 6.23 -12.79
CA LYS A 22 -8.33 6.25 -12.48
C LYS A 22 -7.65 7.57 -12.87
N ILE A 23 -8.20 8.34 -13.82
CA ILE A 23 -7.63 9.62 -14.26
C ILE A 23 -7.69 10.67 -13.14
N PRO A 24 -8.87 11.05 -12.59
CA PRO A 24 -8.91 11.99 -11.47
C PRO A 24 -8.24 11.41 -10.21
N LEU A 25 -8.30 10.09 -9.99
CA LEU A 25 -7.59 9.46 -8.88
C LEU A 25 -6.07 9.67 -8.98
N ALA A 26 -5.47 9.45 -10.16
CA ALA A 26 -4.05 9.68 -10.38
C ALA A 26 -3.66 11.14 -10.11
N GLN A 27 -4.49 12.10 -10.55
CA GLN A 27 -4.26 13.52 -10.26
C GLN A 27 -4.28 13.82 -8.77
N VAL A 28 -5.26 13.30 -8.03
CA VAL A 28 -5.33 13.48 -6.57
C VAL A 28 -4.14 12.83 -5.87
N SER A 29 -3.75 11.61 -6.27
CA SER A 29 -2.60 10.91 -5.71
C SER A 29 -1.31 11.70 -5.89
N LEU A 30 -1.03 12.19 -7.10
CA LEU A 30 0.17 13.00 -7.38
C LEU A 30 0.20 14.30 -6.57
N ASN A 31 -0.94 14.99 -6.45
CA ASN A 31 -1.03 16.23 -5.69
C ASN A 31 -0.91 16.02 -4.17
N THR A 32 -1.40 14.89 -3.66
CA THR A 32 -1.47 14.63 -2.21
C THR A 32 -0.20 13.98 -1.69
N LEU A 33 0.32 12.99 -2.43
CA LEU A 33 1.46 12.18 -2.02
C LEU A 33 2.79 12.70 -2.57
N SER A 34 2.77 13.48 -3.66
CA SER A 34 3.90 13.80 -4.54
C SER A 34 4.36 12.63 -5.44
N GLU A 35 5.15 12.95 -6.46
CA GLU A 35 5.77 11.98 -7.37
C GLU A 35 6.86 11.12 -6.69
N ASP A 36 7.43 11.64 -5.60
CA ASP A 36 8.52 10.99 -4.87
C ASP A 36 8.02 10.10 -3.74
N TYR A 37 6.70 10.01 -3.51
CA TYR A 37 6.13 9.15 -2.48
C TYR A 37 6.57 7.70 -2.66
N ARG A 38 6.92 7.06 -1.55
CA ARG A 38 7.21 5.63 -1.49
C ARG A 38 6.36 5.04 -0.38
N PHE A 39 5.69 3.94 -0.68
CA PHE A 39 5.00 3.17 0.36
C PHE A 39 6.04 2.55 1.29
N GLU A 40 5.67 2.42 2.56
CA GLU A 40 6.57 1.90 3.59
C GLU A 40 6.00 0.59 4.17
N THR A 41 6.92 -0.32 4.49
CA THR A 41 6.63 -1.51 5.28
C THR A 41 7.66 -1.57 6.39
N HIS A 42 7.21 -1.57 7.64
CA HIS A 42 8.09 -1.54 8.81
C HIS A 42 8.18 -2.90 9.48
N PHE A 43 9.36 -3.19 10.03
CA PHE A 43 9.67 -4.43 10.73
C PHE A 43 10.15 -4.09 12.13
N TYR A 44 9.49 -4.64 13.15
CA TYR A 44 9.83 -4.43 14.55
C TYR A 44 10.03 -5.78 15.23
N ARG A 45 11.01 -5.86 16.13
CA ARG A 45 11.27 -7.04 16.95
C ARG A 45 11.21 -6.66 18.42
N ASN A 46 10.49 -7.43 19.22
CA ASN A 46 10.44 -7.26 20.68
C ASN A 46 11.48 -8.16 21.38
N SER A 47 11.59 -8.03 22.70
CA SER A 47 12.49 -8.85 23.52
C SER A 47 12.09 -10.33 23.59
N ASP A 48 10.81 -10.63 23.35
CA ASP A 48 10.27 -11.99 23.41
C ASP A 48 10.53 -12.80 22.12
N GLY A 49 11.12 -12.14 21.11
CA GLY A 49 11.47 -12.76 19.84
C GLY A 49 10.36 -12.72 18.80
N ASP A 50 9.31 -11.93 19.03
CA ASP A 50 8.23 -11.72 18.06
C ASP A 50 8.66 -10.71 16.99
N LEU A 51 8.16 -10.92 15.78
CA LEU A 51 8.31 -10.02 14.64
C LEU A 51 6.96 -9.41 14.30
N LEU A 52 6.87 -8.09 14.38
CA LEU A 52 5.74 -7.31 13.87
C LEU A 52 6.10 -6.75 12.49
N ILE A 53 5.24 -7.00 11.51
CA ILE A 53 5.31 -6.42 10.17
C ILE A 53 4.13 -5.46 10.01
N ARG A 54 4.41 -4.17 9.85
CA ARG A 54 3.38 -3.15 9.62
C ARG A 54 3.39 -2.70 8.16
N GLY A 55 2.32 -3.03 7.43
CA GLY A 55 2.18 -2.68 6.02
C GLY A 55 1.40 -1.39 5.83
N LEU A 56 1.93 -0.44 5.07
CA LEU A 56 1.26 0.84 4.75
C LEU A 56 0.83 0.94 3.28
N GLY A 57 0.61 -0.22 2.64
CA GLY A 57 -0.11 -0.32 1.36
C GLY A 57 0.76 -0.35 0.12
N ASP A 58 1.99 -0.86 0.23
CA ASP A 58 2.88 -1.02 -0.93
C ASP A 58 2.27 -1.97 -1.98
N PRO A 59 1.88 -1.48 -3.17
CA PRO A 59 1.29 -2.32 -4.20
C PRO A 59 2.32 -3.24 -4.89
N PHE A 60 3.61 -3.09 -4.57
CA PHE A 60 4.71 -3.89 -5.12
C PHE A 60 5.32 -4.88 -4.11
N LEU A 61 4.73 -5.06 -2.93
CA LEU A 61 5.14 -6.08 -1.96
C LEU A 61 4.72 -7.49 -2.43
N VAL A 62 5.39 -7.99 -3.47
CA VAL A 62 5.19 -9.31 -4.07
C VAL A 62 6.04 -10.37 -3.36
N SER A 63 5.75 -11.66 -3.63
CA SER A 63 6.45 -12.79 -3.02
C SER A 63 7.97 -12.75 -3.20
N GLU A 64 8.45 -12.27 -4.34
CA GLU A 64 9.88 -12.11 -4.63
C GLU A 64 10.54 -11.05 -3.72
N GLU A 65 9.85 -9.94 -3.45
CA GLU A 65 10.34 -8.93 -2.50
C GLU A 65 10.29 -9.45 -1.07
N ILE A 66 9.27 -10.23 -0.69
CA ILE A 66 9.21 -10.90 0.62
C ILE A 66 10.42 -11.83 0.81
N GLY A 67 10.80 -12.60 -0.21
CA GLY A 67 12.00 -13.44 -0.18
C GLY A 67 13.26 -12.63 0.11
N ARG A 68 13.47 -11.52 -0.61
CA ARG A 68 14.62 -10.63 -0.38
C ARG A 68 14.60 -9.99 1.00
N ILE A 69 13.43 -9.59 1.49
CA ILE A 69 13.28 -9.03 2.84
C ILE A 69 13.68 -10.08 3.88
N ALA A 70 13.25 -11.33 3.72
CA ALA A 70 13.62 -12.42 4.62
C ALA A 70 15.14 -12.63 4.64
N ASP A 71 15.80 -12.61 3.47
CA ASP A 71 17.27 -12.70 3.37
C ASP A 71 17.94 -11.54 4.13
N VAL A 72 17.49 -10.30 3.89
CA VAL A 72 18.02 -9.10 4.57
C VAL A 72 17.80 -9.15 6.08
N LEU A 73 16.66 -9.66 6.54
CA LEU A 73 16.38 -9.81 7.97
C LEU A 73 17.28 -10.89 8.61
N ALA A 74 17.51 -12.00 7.91
CA ALA A 74 18.43 -13.05 8.35
C ALA A 74 19.87 -12.52 8.44
N GLU A 75 20.34 -11.77 7.45
CA GLU A 75 21.65 -11.08 7.47
C GLU A 75 21.79 -10.10 8.65
N ARG A 76 20.67 -9.54 9.11
CA ARG A 76 20.60 -8.67 10.30
C ARG A 76 20.44 -9.42 11.63
N GLY A 77 20.54 -10.75 11.62
CA GLY A 77 20.52 -11.59 12.83
C GLY A 77 19.13 -12.05 13.27
N LEU A 78 18.13 -12.00 12.38
CA LEU A 78 16.83 -12.63 12.64
C LEU A 78 16.89 -14.12 12.27
N GLU A 79 17.29 -14.96 13.22
CA GLU A 79 17.43 -16.41 13.00
C GLU A 79 16.18 -17.21 13.42
N GLN A 80 15.41 -16.69 14.36
CA GLN A 80 14.21 -17.32 14.91
C GLN A 80 13.16 -16.25 15.19
N ILE A 81 11.90 -16.60 14.91
CA ILE A 81 10.72 -15.79 15.17
C ILE A 81 9.80 -16.61 16.08
N GLN A 82 9.47 -16.08 17.25
CA GLN A 82 8.55 -16.73 18.18
C GLN A 82 7.09 -16.58 17.71
N ARG A 83 6.69 -15.35 17.39
CA ARG A 83 5.39 -15.02 16.80
C ARG A 83 5.57 -14.05 15.65
N LEU A 84 4.78 -14.25 14.59
CA LEU A 84 4.66 -13.30 13.49
C LEU A 84 3.34 -12.56 13.64
N VAL A 85 3.41 -11.24 13.73
CA VAL A 85 2.24 -10.36 13.79
C VAL A 85 2.23 -9.50 12.53
N VAL A 86 1.08 -9.45 11.85
CA VAL A 86 0.88 -8.61 10.67
C VAL A 86 -0.09 -7.50 11.06
N ASP A 87 0.37 -6.26 10.96
CA ASP A 87 -0.38 -5.04 11.29
C ASP A 87 -0.77 -4.32 9.99
N ASP A 88 -2.06 -4.37 9.69
CA ASP A 88 -2.76 -3.69 8.59
C ASP A 88 -3.61 -2.50 9.07
N SER A 89 -3.39 -2.03 10.32
CA SER A 89 -4.13 -0.92 10.93
C SER A 89 -4.01 0.40 10.19
N GLY A 90 -3.09 0.51 9.23
CA GLY A 90 -3.00 1.64 8.30
C GLY A 90 -4.23 1.80 7.41
N PHE A 91 -5.02 0.73 7.20
CA PHE A 91 -6.24 0.74 6.39
C PHE A 91 -7.48 0.26 7.14
N GLU A 92 -7.34 -0.66 8.08
CA GLU A 92 -8.43 -1.19 8.89
C GLU A 92 -8.20 -0.84 10.37
N PRO A 93 -8.86 0.19 10.94
CA PRO A 93 -8.60 0.61 12.31
C PRO A 93 -9.00 -0.41 13.38
N ASN A 94 -9.86 -1.39 13.05
CA ASN A 94 -10.19 -2.52 13.91
C ASN A 94 -9.90 -3.84 13.18
N PRO A 95 -8.62 -4.18 12.98
CA PRO A 95 -8.28 -5.39 12.24
C PRO A 95 -8.72 -6.61 13.05
N ASP A 96 -9.31 -7.61 12.38
CA ASP A 96 -9.74 -8.88 12.99
C ASP A 96 -8.51 -9.75 13.30
N LEU A 97 -7.68 -9.24 14.20
CA LEU A 97 -6.49 -9.90 14.72
C LEU A 97 -6.88 -10.71 15.96
N PRO A 98 -6.26 -11.88 16.18
CA PRO A 98 -6.44 -12.62 17.43
C PRO A 98 -6.19 -11.70 18.62
N LEU A 99 -7.21 -11.49 19.46
CA LEU A 99 -7.08 -10.72 20.69
C LEU A 99 -6.10 -11.44 21.62
N GLU A 100 -5.00 -10.77 21.96
CA GLU A 100 -4.06 -11.27 22.96
C GLU A 100 -4.71 -11.24 24.35
N GLN A 101 -4.60 -12.34 25.10
CA GLN A 101 -4.94 -12.41 26.53
C GLN A 101 -3.74 -12.08 27.38
#